data_AF-A0A6M3MBA3-F1
#
_entry.id   AF-A0A6M3MBA3-F1
#
_cell.length_a   1.000
_cell.length_b   1.000
_cell.length_c   1.000
_cell.angle_alpha   90.00
_cell.angle_beta   90.00
_cell.angle_gamma   90.00
#
_symmetry.space_group_name_H-M   'P 1'
#
loop_
_entity.id
_entity.type
_entity.pdbx_description
1 polymer ?
#
loop_
_entity_poly.entity_id
_entity_poly.type
_entity_poly.pdbx_seq_one_letter_code
_entity_poly.pdbx_strand_id
1 'polypeptide(L)'
;MEEPKSLRDRNIETLERLKGVEAKIEEKESIDLATQLTIRDRLMRRAEKTTFETMFEDDLGEFAVETRLMTSSERMKALKLNQMLGQGQEDLTKYEDAINGLKELAAEICVTPGLDEYLRSDDVSDDVLVAMVLRTVYGTLEKVGESTTSFRKK
;
A
#
# COMPACT_ATOMS: atom_id res chain seq x y z
N MET A 1 12.05 10.50 -61.58
CA MET A 1 10.84 9.72 -61.24
C MET A 1 11.29 8.69 -60.23
N GLU A 2 10.98 8.86 -58.94
CA GLU A 2 11.36 7.90 -57.91
C GLU A 2 10.46 6.66 -58.02
N GLU A 3 11.07 5.48 -58.11
CA GLU A 3 10.35 4.20 -58.15
C GLU A 3 9.50 4.01 -56.89
N PRO A 4 8.27 3.51 -57.00
CA PRO A 4 7.41 3.31 -55.85
C PRO A 4 8.01 2.22 -54.95
N LYS A 5 8.52 2.61 -53.78
CA LYS A 5 8.96 1.68 -52.72
C LYS A 5 7.94 0.56 -52.54
N SER A 6 8.45 -0.68 -52.53
CA SER A 6 7.70 -1.92 -52.34
C SER A 6 6.79 -1.85 -51.12
N LEU A 7 5.59 -2.45 -51.20
CA LEU A 7 4.64 -2.53 -50.08
C LEU A 7 5.28 -3.11 -48.80
N ARG A 8 6.31 -3.97 -48.95
CA ARG A 8 7.07 -4.50 -47.81
C ARG A 8 7.92 -3.44 -47.12
N ASP A 9 8.57 -2.56 -47.88
CA ASP A 9 9.43 -1.51 -47.32
C ASP A 9 8.60 -0.46 -46.58
N ARG A 10 7.42 -0.13 -47.12
CA ARG A 10 6.47 0.76 -46.42
C ARG A 10 5.94 0.13 -45.12
N ASN A 11 5.68 -1.18 -45.11
CA ASN A 11 5.22 -1.86 -43.91
C ASN A 11 6.31 -1.94 -42.83
N ILE A 12 7.58 -2.15 -43.22
CA ILE A 12 8.72 -2.14 -42.30
C ILE A 12 8.92 -0.73 -41.71
N GLU A 13 8.87 0.31 -42.53
CA GLU A 13 8.98 1.71 -42.08
C GLU A 13 7.82 2.11 -41.15
N THR A 14 6.61 1.58 -41.40
CA THR A 14 5.44 1.80 -40.53
C THR A 14 5.59 1.07 -39.19
N LEU A 15 6.10 -0.16 -39.20
CA LEU A 15 6.35 -0.95 -37.97
C LEU A 15 7.44 -0.31 -37.11
N GLU A 16 8.51 0.22 -37.70
CA GLU A 16 9.56 0.94 -36.97
C GLU A 16 9.03 2.24 -36.35
N ARG A 17 8.16 2.97 -37.06
CA ARG A 17 7.47 4.14 -36.49
C ARG A 17 6.56 3.77 -35.33
N LEU A 18 5.79 2.68 -35.44
CA LEU A 18 4.88 2.23 -34.39
C LEU A 18 5.65 1.82 -33.13
N LYS A 19 6.75 1.06 -33.27
CA LYS A 19 7.62 0.71 -32.14
C LYS A 19 8.23 1.94 -31.45
N GLY A 20 8.61 2.96 -32.24
CA GLY A 20 9.13 4.22 -31.69
C GLY A 20 8.07 5.05 -30.95
N VAL A 21 6.79 4.92 -31.31
CA VAL A 21 5.67 5.57 -30.60
C VAL A 21 5.31 4.81 -29.34
N GLU A 22 5.30 3.48 -29.39
CA GLU A 22 5.03 2.60 -28.26
C GLU A 22 6.05 2.80 -27.13
N ALA A 23 7.34 2.83 -27.46
CA ALA A 23 8.40 3.12 -26.49
C ALA A 23 8.26 4.51 -25.84
N LYS A 24 7.81 5.52 -26.60
CA LYS A 24 7.54 6.87 -26.05
C LYS A 24 6.31 6.91 -25.14
N ILE A 25 5.32 6.06 -25.39
CA ILE A 25 4.13 5.93 -24.54
C ILE A 25 4.52 5.23 -23.25
N GLU A 26 5.25 4.11 -23.31
CA GLU A 26 5.75 3.40 -22.13
C GLU A 26 6.65 4.30 -21.27
N GLU A 27 7.54 5.07 -21.89
CA GLU A 27 8.41 6.02 -21.18
C GLU A 27 7.58 7.10 -20.48
N LYS A 28 6.59 7.67 -21.17
CA LYS A 28 5.70 8.69 -20.59
C LYS A 28 4.82 8.14 -19.46
N GLU A 29 4.28 6.93 -19.61
CA GLU A 29 3.52 6.25 -18.56
C GLU A 29 4.40 5.94 -17.35
N SER A 30 5.66 5.53 -17.56
CA SER A 30 6.61 5.29 -16.48
C SER A 30 6.97 6.58 -15.72
N ILE A 31 7.11 7.70 -16.44
CA ILE A 31 7.36 9.03 -15.87
C ILE A 31 6.12 9.52 -15.11
N ASP A 32 4.92 9.32 -15.64
CA ASP A 32 3.67 9.71 -14.97
C ASP A 32 3.43 8.85 -13.71
N LEU A 33 3.69 7.53 -13.75
CA LEU A 33 3.65 6.66 -12.59
C LEU A 33 4.67 7.08 -11.52
N ALA A 34 5.91 7.38 -11.93
CA ALA A 34 6.95 7.90 -11.04
C ALA A 34 6.57 9.26 -10.46
N THR A 35 5.90 10.13 -11.22
CA THR A 35 5.43 11.44 -10.77
C THR A 35 4.29 11.30 -9.76
N GLN A 36 3.35 10.37 -9.98
CA GLN A 36 2.30 10.05 -9.01
C GLN A 36 2.88 9.44 -7.73
N LEU A 37 3.87 8.55 -7.84
CA LEU A 37 4.60 8.00 -6.70
C LEU A 37 5.35 9.10 -5.94
N THR A 38 5.94 10.09 -6.60
CA THR A 38 6.64 11.20 -5.92
C THR A 38 5.70 12.25 -5.29
N ILE A 39 4.49 12.45 -5.82
CA ILE A 39 3.46 13.27 -5.16
C ILE A 39 2.92 12.54 -3.93
N ARG A 40 2.68 11.23 -4.06
CA ARG A 40 2.29 10.37 -2.95
C ARG A 40 3.37 10.35 -1.87
N ASP A 41 4.63 10.17 -2.21
CA ASP A 41 5.73 10.22 -1.24
C ASP A 41 5.87 11.60 -0.59
N ARG A 42 5.64 12.69 -1.34
CA ARG A 42 5.58 14.04 -0.75
C ARG A 42 4.38 14.23 0.18
N LEU A 43 3.22 13.65 -0.12
CA LEU A 43 2.06 13.64 0.76
C LEU A 43 2.32 12.79 2.01
N MET A 44 2.96 11.64 1.87
CA MET A 44 3.34 10.77 2.98
C MET A 44 4.39 11.42 3.88
N ARG A 45 5.40 12.10 3.32
CA ARG A 45 6.36 12.91 4.08
C ARG A 45 5.70 14.08 4.81
N ARG A 46 4.66 14.69 4.23
CA ARG A 46 3.92 15.77 4.90
C ARG A 46 2.95 15.25 5.97
N ALA A 47 2.54 13.99 5.86
CA ALA A 47 1.68 13.29 6.80
C ALA A 47 2.45 12.55 7.91
N GLU A 48 3.78 12.71 7.98
CA GLU A 48 4.73 12.15 8.97
C GLU A 48 4.37 12.36 10.45
N LYS A 49 3.29 13.07 10.77
CA LYS A 49 2.79 13.27 12.14
C LYS A 49 1.29 13.09 12.28
N THR A 50 0.66 12.38 11.36
CA THR A 50 -0.74 12.01 11.53
C THR A 50 -0.77 10.65 12.19
N THR A 51 -0.76 10.68 13.52
CA THR A 51 -1.15 9.53 14.31
C THR A 51 -2.67 9.53 14.43
N PHE A 52 -3.27 8.36 14.52
CA PHE A 52 -4.65 8.27 14.95
C PHE A 52 -4.74 7.23 16.05
N GLU A 53 -5.56 7.53 17.03
CA GLU A 53 -5.79 6.66 18.18
C GLU A 53 -6.77 5.58 17.75
N THR A 54 -6.35 4.33 17.91
CA THR A 54 -7.24 3.18 17.84
C THR A 54 -7.64 2.81 19.26
N MET A 55 -8.91 2.97 19.58
CA MET A 55 -9.47 2.51 20.85
C MET A 55 -9.84 1.05 20.72
N PHE A 56 -9.23 0.22 21.56
CA PHE A 56 -9.61 -1.18 21.75
C PHE A 56 -10.21 -1.35 23.13
N GLU A 57 -11.29 -2.12 23.21
CA GLU A 57 -11.85 -2.59 24.47
C GLU A 57 -11.36 -4.03 24.69
N ASP A 58 -10.72 -4.25 25.82
CA ASP A 58 -10.44 -5.57 26.37
C ASP A 58 -11.13 -5.71 27.74
N ASP A 59 -11.11 -6.90 28.32
CA ASP A 59 -11.65 -7.22 29.64
C ASP A 59 -11.07 -6.33 30.77
N LEU A 60 -9.93 -5.69 30.52
CA LEU A 60 -9.22 -4.79 31.45
C LEU A 60 -9.49 -3.30 31.21
N GLY A 61 -10.22 -2.92 30.16
CA GLY A 61 -10.61 -1.55 29.85
C GLY A 61 -10.27 -1.09 28.43
N GLU A 62 -10.40 0.22 28.20
CA GLU A 62 -10.05 0.86 26.94
C GLU A 62 -8.55 1.16 26.88
N PHE A 63 -7.88 0.74 25.82
CA PHE A 63 -6.51 1.15 25.53
C PHE A 63 -6.42 1.81 24.15
N ALA A 64 -5.68 2.92 24.11
CA ALA A 64 -5.43 3.68 22.89
C ALA A 64 -4.09 3.25 22.30
N VAL A 65 -4.11 2.80 21.05
CA VAL A 65 -2.90 2.57 20.26
C VAL A 65 -2.78 3.67 19.23
N GLU A 66 -1.72 4.46 19.34
CA GLU A 66 -1.32 5.38 18.29
C GLU A 66 -0.54 4.64 17.22
N THR A 67 -1.04 4.73 15.97
CA THR A 67 -0.34 4.23 14.79
C THR A 67 -0.12 5.33 13.77
N ARG A 68 0.98 5.25 13.02
CA ARG A 68 1.24 6.13 11.88
C ARG A 68 0.44 5.69 10.66
N LEU A 69 0.25 6.62 9.72
CA LEU A 69 -0.28 6.30 8.41
C LEU A 69 0.62 5.29 7.66
N MET A 70 -0.02 4.33 7.01
CA MET A 70 0.66 3.30 6.23
C MET A 70 1.01 3.79 4.83
N THR A 71 2.20 3.46 4.33
CA THR A 71 2.56 3.56 2.92
C THR A 71 1.68 2.64 2.08
N SER A 72 1.50 2.87 0.78
CA SER A 72 0.67 1.94 -0.01
C SER A 72 1.33 0.57 -0.21
N SER A 73 2.65 0.44 -0.04
CA SER A 73 3.31 -0.87 0.04
C SER A 73 2.91 -1.60 1.31
N GLU A 74 2.90 -0.93 2.46
CA GLU A 74 2.43 -1.48 3.74
C GLU A 74 0.94 -1.84 3.69
N ARG A 75 0.09 -0.98 3.10
CA ARG A 75 -1.34 -1.29 2.89
C ARG A 75 -1.53 -2.53 2.03
N MET A 76 -0.75 -2.65 0.95
CA MET A 76 -0.80 -3.84 0.09
C MET A 76 -0.31 -5.09 0.82
N LYS A 77 0.75 -4.97 1.64
CA LYS A 77 1.23 -6.07 2.50
C LYS A 77 0.13 -6.51 3.47
N ALA A 78 -0.51 -5.58 4.19
CA ALA A 78 -1.62 -5.87 5.10
C ALA A 78 -2.79 -6.59 4.42
N LEU A 79 -3.22 -6.13 3.24
CA LEU A 79 -4.33 -6.77 2.52
C LEU A 79 -3.97 -8.18 2.04
N LYS A 80 -2.73 -8.40 1.60
CA LYS A 80 -2.24 -9.75 1.23
C LYS A 80 -2.21 -10.68 2.44
N LEU A 81 -1.69 -10.22 3.58
CA LEU A 81 -1.66 -11.01 4.82
C LEU A 81 -3.08 -11.35 5.28
N ASN A 82 -4.03 -10.41 5.19
CA ASN A 82 -5.43 -10.67 5.51
C ASN A 82 -6.08 -11.70 4.55
N GLN A 83 -5.71 -11.69 3.27
CA GLN A 83 -6.15 -12.73 2.32
C GLN A 83 -5.56 -14.10 2.68
N MET A 84 -4.29 -14.14 3.11
CA MET A 84 -3.65 -15.37 3.58
C MET A 84 -4.33 -15.92 4.83
N LEU A 85 -4.77 -15.07 5.78
CA LEU A 85 -5.58 -15.51 6.93
C LEU A 85 -6.89 -16.17 6.48
N GLY A 86 -7.57 -15.63 5.48
CA GLY A 86 -8.78 -16.25 4.92
C GLY A 86 -8.53 -17.62 4.29
N GLN A 87 -7.33 -17.84 3.73
CA GLN A 87 -6.89 -19.15 3.23
C GLN A 87 -6.36 -20.07 4.34
N GLY A 88 -5.99 -19.52 5.49
CA GLY A 88 -5.48 -20.24 6.65
C GLY A 88 -6.50 -21.15 7.32
N GLN A 89 -7.79 -21.03 6.99
CA GLN A 89 -8.82 -21.99 7.41
C GLN A 89 -8.53 -23.42 6.92
N GLU A 90 -7.78 -23.56 5.83
CA GLU A 90 -7.41 -24.85 5.23
C GLU A 90 -5.95 -25.25 5.49
N ASP A 91 -5.10 -24.31 5.92
CA ASP A 91 -3.64 -24.50 6.10
C ASP A 91 -3.11 -23.64 7.26
N LEU A 92 -2.80 -24.29 8.38
CA LEU A 92 -2.27 -23.66 9.60
C LEU A 92 -0.93 -22.96 9.36
N THR A 93 -0.11 -23.43 8.42
CA THR A 93 1.19 -22.81 8.10
C THR A 93 0.99 -21.41 7.53
N LYS A 94 0.00 -21.25 6.64
CA LYS A 94 -0.34 -19.95 6.06
C LYS A 94 -0.93 -19.00 7.09
N TYR A 95 -1.65 -19.54 8.07
CA TYR A 95 -2.16 -18.76 9.19
C TYR A 95 -1.00 -18.20 10.02
N GLU A 96 -0.05 -19.06 10.42
CA GLU A 96 1.13 -18.65 11.20
C GLU A 96 1.99 -17.62 10.44
N ASP A 97 2.27 -17.85 9.15
CA ASP A 97 3.01 -16.91 8.31
C ASP A 97 2.29 -15.55 8.20
N ALA A 98 0.97 -15.56 8.10
CA ALA A 98 0.17 -14.35 8.01
C ALA A 98 0.17 -13.57 9.34
N ILE A 99 0.01 -14.25 10.48
CA ILE A 99 0.07 -13.64 11.81
C ILE A 99 1.45 -13.04 12.07
N ASN A 100 2.53 -13.79 11.81
CA ASN A 100 3.89 -13.27 11.98
C ASN A 100 4.14 -12.03 11.11
N GLY A 101 3.69 -12.05 9.85
CA GLY A 101 3.79 -10.89 8.98
C GLY A 101 2.96 -9.69 9.45
N LEU A 102 1.83 -9.92 10.13
CA LEU A 102 1.03 -8.87 10.75
C LEU A 102 1.67 -8.33 12.02
N LYS A 103 2.32 -9.16 12.85
CA LYS A 103 3.07 -8.74 14.05
C LYS A 103 4.19 -7.78 13.68
N GLU A 104 4.99 -8.14 12.67
CA GLU A 104 6.02 -7.26 12.13
C GLU A 104 5.45 -5.93 11.64
N LEU A 105 4.36 -5.99 10.87
CA LEU A 105 3.75 -4.79 10.30
C LEU A 105 3.14 -3.89 11.39
N ALA A 106 2.52 -4.49 12.41
CA ALA A 106 1.97 -3.79 13.56
C ALA A 106 3.08 -3.08 14.35
N ALA A 107 4.20 -3.75 14.59
CA ALA A 107 5.38 -3.17 15.22
C ALA A 107 5.95 -1.98 14.43
N GLU A 108 6.03 -2.08 13.09
CA GLU A 108 6.56 -1.01 12.22
C GLU A 108 5.67 0.24 12.14
N ILE A 109 4.35 0.09 12.35
CA ILE A 109 3.38 1.18 12.26
C ILE A 109 2.95 1.72 13.62
N CYS A 110 3.17 0.95 14.70
CA CYS A 110 2.89 1.40 16.06
C CYS A 110 3.92 2.45 16.48
N VAL A 111 3.42 3.57 17.00
CA VAL A 111 4.28 4.63 17.56
C VAL A 111 4.08 4.80 19.06
N THR A 112 3.20 3.99 19.65
CA THR A 112 2.92 4.01 21.08
C THR A 112 4.15 3.47 21.85
N PRO A 113 4.75 4.27 22.75
CA PRO A 113 5.92 3.84 23.50
C PRO A 113 5.64 2.56 24.32
N GLY A 114 6.54 1.58 24.24
CA GLY A 114 6.46 0.35 25.02
C GLY A 114 5.59 -0.77 24.43
N LEU A 115 4.88 -0.53 23.32
CA LEU A 115 4.07 -1.56 22.64
C LEU A 115 4.83 -2.36 21.56
N ASP A 116 6.03 -1.94 21.14
CA ASP A 116 6.79 -2.64 20.09
C ASP A 116 7.15 -4.08 20.48
N GLU A 117 7.68 -4.29 21.69
CA GLU A 117 7.98 -5.64 22.19
C GLU A 117 6.72 -6.45 22.45
N TYR A 118 5.65 -5.81 22.93
CA TYR A 118 4.37 -6.46 23.15
C TYR A 118 3.76 -6.98 21.84
N LEU A 119 3.76 -6.18 20.77
CA LEU A 119 3.25 -6.56 19.44
C LEU A 119 4.04 -7.68 18.76
N ARG A 120 5.30 -7.88 19.14
CA ARG A 120 6.16 -8.98 18.65
C ARG A 120 6.10 -10.22 19.55
N SER A 121 5.48 -10.12 20.72
CA SER A 121 5.29 -11.24 21.63
C SER A 121 4.12 -12.13 21.20
N ASP A 122 4.01 -13.31 21.82
CA ASP A 122 2.84 -14.19 21.68
C ASP A 122 1.71 -13.84 22.66
N ASP A 123 1.89 -12.78 23.47
CA ASP A 123 0.91 -12.33 24.46
C ASP A 123 -0.20 -11.45 23.85
N VAL A 124 -0.06 -11.07 22.57
CA VAL A 124 -1.07 -10.33 21.82
C VAL A 124 -1.99 -11.31 21.12
N SER A 125 -3.29 -11.17 21.38
CA SER A 125 -4.31 -11.93 20.68
C SER A 125 -4.38 -11.57 19.19
N ASP A 126 -4.52 -12.59 18.35
CA ASP A 126 -4.49 -12.47 16.89
C ASP A 126 -5.60 -11.54 16.35
N ASP A 127 -6.76 -11.52 16.99
CA ASP A 127 -7.88 -10.66 16.65
C ASP A 127 -7.58 -9.18 16.89
N VAL A 128 -6.93 -8.83 18.01
CA VAL A 128 -6.46 -7.48 18.31
C VAL A 128 -5.44 -7.03 17.27
N LEU A 129 -4.51 -7.91 16.92
CA LEU A 129 -3.49 -7.63 15.90
C LEU A 129 -4.12 -7.35 14.53
N VAL A 130 -5.04 -8.22 14.09
CA VAL A 130 -5.76 -8.06 12.83
C VAL A 130 -6.59 -6.78 12.83
N ALA A 131 -7.32 -6.51 13.92
CA ALA A 131 -8.14 -5.31 14.07
C ALA A 131 -7.28 -4.05 13.99
N MET A 132 -6.12 -4.01 14.65
CA MET A 132 -5.18 -2.89 14.60
C MET A 132 -4.63 -2.61 13.21
N VAL A 133 -4.16 -3.64 12.52
CA VAL A 133 -3.61 -3.45 11.16
C VAL A 133 -4.71 -3.01 10.20
N LEU A 134 -5.88 -3.67 10.22
CA LEU A 134 -6.98 -3.33 9.30
C LEU A 134 -7.56 -1.94 9.59
N ARG A 135 -7.74 -1.58 10.87
CA ARG A 135 -8.17 -0.23 11.25
C ARG A 135 -7.19 0.82 10.75
N THR A 136 -5.89 0.53 10.80
CA THR A 136 -4.85 1.41 10.27
C THR A 136 -4.90 1.55 8.76
N VAL A 137 -5.21 0.49 8.02
CA VAL A 137 -5.47 0.58 6.58
C VAL A 137 -6.64 1.53 6.30
N TYR A 138 -7.77 1.36 7.01
CA TYR A 138 -8.96 2.21 6.81
C TYR A 138 -8.69 3.68 7.17
N GLY A 139 -8.11 3.96 8.34
CA GLY A 139 -7.78 5.32 8.74
C GLY A 139 -6.82 6.00 7.76
N THR A 140 -5.88 5.23 7.20
CA THR A 140 -4.99 5.75 6.15
C THR A 140 -5.73 6.10 4.86
N LEU A 141 -6.66 5.25 4.42
CA LEU A 141 -7.45 5.50 3.21
C LEU A 141 -8.36 6.72 3.38
N GLU A 142 -8.96 6.89 4.55
CA GLU A 142 -9.78 8.06 4.89
C GLU A 142 -8.96 9.35 4.80
N LYS A 143 -7.78 9.39 5.44
CA LYS A 143 -6.89 10.56 5.39
C LYS A 143 -6.38 10.87 3.98
N VAL A 144 -6.08 9.86 3.18
CA VAL A 144 -5.75 10.04 1.75
C VAL A 144 -6.96 10.61 0.99
N GLY A 145 -8.16 10.10 1.23
CA GLY A 145 -9.41 10.59 0.66
C GLY A 145 -9.64 12.08 0.98
N GLU A 146 -9.55 12.46 2.26
CA GLU A 146 -9.64 13.86 2.70
C GLU A 146 -8.62 14.74 1.95
N SER A 147 -7.37 14.29 1.86
CA SER A 147 -6.31 15.03 1.19
C SER A 147 -6.63 15.26 -0.30
N THR A 148 -7.10 14.25 -1.03
CA THR A 148 -7.43 14.37 -2.46
C THR A 148 -8.65 15.25 -2.71
N THR A 149 -9.63 15.22 -1.80
CA THR A 149 -10.81 16.09 -1.84
C THR A 149 -10.42 17.55 -1.66
N SER A 150 -9.43 17.84 -0.82
CA SER A 150 -8.90 19.20 -0.61
C SER A 150 -8.23 19.80 -1.86
N PHE A 151 -7.68 18.97 -2.75
CA PHE A 151 -7.11 19.41 -4.04
C PHE A 151 -8.15 19.58 -5.14
N ARG A 152 -9.29 18.86 -5.07
CA ARG A 152 -10.48 19.09 -5.90
C ARG A 152 -11.36 20.19 -5.29
N LYS A 153 -10.82 21.39 -5.05
CA LYS A 153 -11.70 22.56 -4.89
C LYS A 153 -12.29 22.90 -6.27
N LYS A 154 -13.62 22.90 -6.34
CA LYS A 154 -14.42 23.36 -7.50
C LYS A 154 -14.11 24.80 -7.85
#